data_AF-A0A6S7JSI1-F1
#
_entry.id   AF-A0A6S7JSI1-F1
#
_cell.length_a   1.000
_cell.length_b   1.000
_cell.length_c   1.000
_cell.angle_alpha   90.00
_cell.angle_beta   90.00
_cell.angle_gamma   90.00
#
_symmetry.space_group_name_H-M   'P 1'
#
loop_
_entity.id
_entity.type
_entity.pdbx_description
1 polymer ?
#
loop_
_entity_poly.entity_id
_entity_poly.type
_entity_poly.pdbx_seq_one_letter_code
_entity_poly.pdbx_strand_id
1 'polypeptide(L)'
;MWEKWKTRFLTVADFHAPPITKRVRSQYAPWITNNIRQVMRQRDYLKKKAVKTKSKQFHDAYKRTRNDLNRLIKNTKAEYFMNTLNECDNNSKEMWKAVNKLTNKSSKTTIISETIK
;
A
#
# COMPACT_ATOMS: atom_id res chain seq x y z
N MET A 1 -43.11 21.81 -5.90
CA MET A 1 -42.65 22.53 -4.68
C MET A 1 -41.32 21.95 -4.16
N TRP A 2 -41.23 20.64 -4.01
CA TRP A 2 -40.00 19.92 -3.60
C TRP A 2 -38.76 20.19 -4.47
N GLU A 3 -38.87 20.15 -5.80
CA GLU A 3 -37.72 20.33 -6.69
C GLU A 3 -37.01 21.67 -6.52
N LYS A 4 -37.77 22.77 -6.35
CA LYS A 4 -37.19 24.10 -6.13
C LYS A 4 -36.39 24.18 -4.83
N TRP A 5 -36.88 23.54 -3.77
CA TRP A 5 -36.16 23.47 -2.50
C TRP A 5 -34.88 22.66 -2.64
N LYS A 6 -34.98 21.46 -3.25
CA LYS A 6 -33.85 20.54 -3.46
C LYS A 6 -32.73 21.20 -4.25
N THR A 7 -33.06 21.90 -5.35
CA THR A 7 -32.06 22.61 -6.14
C THR A 7 -31.35 23.70 -5.32
N ARG A 8 -32.10 24.55 -4.62
CA ARG A 8 -31.51 25.63 -3.79
C ARG A 8 -30.61 25.07 -2.69
N PHE A 9 -31.05 24.01 -2.03
CA PHE A 9 -30.27 23.36 -0.99
C PHE A 9 -28.96 22.79 -1.55
N LEU A 10 -29.03 22.02 -2.65
CA LEU A 10 -27.85 21.43 -3.27
C LEU A 10 -26.86 22.48 -3.78
N THR A 11 -27.33 23.60 -4.35
CA THR A 11 -26.44 24.68 -4.78
C THR A 11 -25.63 25.27 -3.63
N VAL A 12 -26.26 25.52 -2.48
CA VAL A 12 -25.57 26.05 -1.30
C VAL A 12 -24.65 24.98 -0.70
N ALA A 13 -25.10 23.73 -0.64
CA ALA A 13 -24.30 22.62 -0.13
C ALA A 13 -23.05 22.36 -0.99
N ASP A 14 -23.18 22.31 -2.31
CA ASP A 14 -22.07 22.07 -3.25
C ASP A 14 -21.09 23.25 -3.27
N PHE A 15 -21.56 24.48 -3.03
CA PHE A 15 -20.69 25.66 -2.92
C PHE A 15 -19.81 25.62 -1.66
N HIS A 16 -20.39 25.26 -0.51
CA HIS A 16 -19.67 25.25 0.77
C HIS A 16 -18.92 23.94 1.04
N ALA A 17 -19.36 22.82 0.46
CA ALA A 17 -18.78 21.49 0.65
C ALA A 17 -18.75 20.74 -0.70
N PRO A 18 -17.95 21.21 -1.67
CA PRO A 18 -17.89 20.58 -2.98
C PRO A 18 -17.45 19.11 -2.83
N PRO A 19 -18.01 18.19 -3.62
CA PRO A 19 -17.63 16.79 -3.57
C PRO A 19 -16.16 16.62 -3.96
N ILE A 20 -15.35 16.15 -3.02
CA ILE A 20 -13.92 15.88 -3.26
C ILE A 20 -13.77 14.44 -3.73
N THR A 21 -13.36 14.26 -4.98
CA THR A 21 -12.96 12.94 -5.47
C THR A 21 -11.55 12.61 -4.98
N LYS A 22 -11.42 11.52 -4.21
CA LYS A 22 -10.12 11.00 -3.76
C LYS A 22 -9.91 9.62 -4.37
N ARG A 23 -8.74 9.42 -4.98
CA ARG A 23 -8.33 8.09 -5.46
C ARG A 23 -8.10 7.17 -4.27
N VAL A 24 -8.98 6.19 -4.09
CA VAL A 24 -8.73 5.09 -3.16
C VAL A 24 -7.58 4.27 -3.72
N ARG A 25 -6.43 4.30 -3.02
CA ARG A 25 -5.30 3.44 -3.37
C ARG A 25 -5.56 2.07 -2.73
N SER A 26 -5.58 1.02 -3.55
CA SER A 26 -5.51 -0.35 -3.04
C SER A 26 -4.26 -0.50 -2.17
N GLN A 27 -4.37 -1.21 -1.05
CA GLN A 27 -3.23 -1.54 -0.20
C GLN A 27 -2.30 -2.51 -0.95
N TYR A 28 -1.41 -1.96 -1.78
CA TYR A 28 -0.46 -2.74 -2.58
C TYR A 28 0.46 -3.64 -1.74
N ALA A 29 0.69 -3.27 -0.48
CA ALA A 29 1.56 -3.99 0.44
C ALA A 29 0.94 -4.06 1.85
N PRO A 30 0.04 -5.02 2.12
CA PRO A 30 -0.64 -5.17 3.41
C PRO A 30 0.34 -5.46 4.57
N TRP A 31 1.49 -6.08 4.27
CA TRP A 31 2.56 -6.31 5.24
C TRP A 31 3.31 -5.02 5.67
N ILE A 32 3.04 -3.85 5.08
CA ILE A 32 3.63 -2.58 5.52
C ILE A 32 2.75 -1.97 6.62
N THR A 33 3.12 -2.28 7.86
CA THR A 33 2.45 -1.79 9.07
C THR A 33 2.89 -0.36 9.43
N ASN A 34 2.17 0.27 10.37
CA ASN A 34 2.52 1.61 10.86
C ASN A 34 3.91 1.66 11.51
N ASN A 35 4.34 0.59 12.17
CA ASN A 35 5.68 0.45 12.73
C ASN A 35 6.76 0.55 11.63
N ILE A 36 6.60 -0.21 10.53
CA ILE A 36 7.51 -0.12 9.38
C ILE A 36 7.56 1.32 8.82
N ARG A 37 6.40 1.99 8.72
CA ARG A 37 6.34 3.39 8.27
C ARG A 37 7.09 4.34 9.20
N GLN A 38 7.06 4.13 10.52
CA GLN A 38 7.84 4.93 11.47
C GLN A 38 9.34 4.73 11.26
N VAL A 39 9.79 3.49 11.10
CA VAL A 39 11.20 3.18 10.82
C VAL A 39 11.65 3.77 9.48
N MET A 40 10.81 3.72 8.44
CA MET A 40 11.06 4.40 7.16
C MET A 40 11.28 5.91 7.33
N ARG A 41 10.40 6.58 8.09
CA ARG A 41 10.53 8.02 8.38
C ARG A 41 11.82 8.32 9.13
N GLN A 42 12.19 7.51 10.11
CA GLN A 42 13.43 7.67 10.88
C GLN A 42 14.66 7.52 9.99
N ARG A 43 14.69 6.49 9.12
CA ARG A 43 15.75 6.31 8.13
C ARG A 43 15.89 7.55 7.25
N ASP A 44 14.77 8.07 6.74
CA ASP A 44 14.77 9.22 5.82
C ASP A 44 15.21 10.51 6.51
N TYR A 45 14.81 10.71 7.77
CA TYR A 45 15.29 11.78 8.61
C TYR A 45 16.80 11.71 8.82
N LEU A 46 17.33 10.54 9.19
CA LEU A 46 18.77 10.34 9.40
C LEU A 46 19.56 10.55 8.10
N LYS A 47 19.03 10.10 6.96
CA LYS A 47 19.64 10.36 5.64
C LYS A 47 19.74 11.86 5.37
N LYS A 48 18.64 12.60 5.53
CA LYS A 48 18.61 14.06 5.34
C LYS A 48 19.60 14.76 6.27
N LYS A 49 19.64 14.34 7.55
CA LYS A 49 20.54 14.94 8.55
C LYS A 49 22.01 14.63 8.26
N ALA A 50 22.34 13.41 7.85
CA ALA A 50 23.69 13.02 7.45
C ALA A 50 24.19 13.84 6.26
N VAL A 51 23.35 14.05 5.24
CA VAL A 51 23.70 14.89 4.08
C VAL A 51 23.93 16.35 4.48
N LYS A 52 23.04 16.92 5.30
CA LYS A 52 23.14 18.33 5.74
C LYS A 52 24.36 18.60 6.62
N THR A 53 24.67 17.68 7.54
CA THR A 53 25.71 17.89 8.57
C THR A 53 27.07 17.29 8.21
N LYS A 54 27.13 16.43 7.17
CA LYS A 54 28.31 15.63 6.81
C LYS A 54 28.90 14.82 7.98
N SER A 55 28.10 14.55 9.01
CA SER A 55 28.54 13.84 10.22
C SER A 55 28.53 12.33 10.02
N LYS A 56 29.66 11.69 10.37
CA LYS A 56 29.82 10.23 10.36
C LYS A 56 28.80 9.54 11.28
N GLN A 57 28.48 10.13 12.43
CA GLN A 57 27.53 9.56 13.39
C GLN A 57 26.13 9.40 12.77
N PHE A 58 25.61 10.42 12.07
CA PHE A 58 24.31 10.34 11.41
C PHE A 58 24.35 9.38 10.22
N HIS A 59 25.47 9.30 9.52
CA HIS A 59 25.66 8.35 8.44
C HIS A 59 25.65 6.89 8.94
N ASP A 60 26.33 6.61 10.05
CA ASP A 60 26.35 5.28 10.69
C ASP A 60 24.97 4.91 11.26
N ALA A 61 24.29 5.87 11.90
CA ALA A 61 22.91 5.67 12.34
C ALA A 61 21.97 5.36 11.18
N TYR A 62 22.08 6.08 10.05
CA TYR A 62 21.32 5.80 8.84
C TYR A 62 21.57 4.37 8.33
N LYS A 63 22.83 3.93 8.26
CA LYS A 63 23.17 2.56 7.82
C LYS A 63 22.52 1.49 8.70
N ARG A 64 22.58 1.66 10.02
CA ARG A 64 21.93 0.75 10.98
C ARG A 64 20.41 0.70 10.76
N THR A 65 19.74 1.86 10.78
CA THR A 65 18.28 1.93 10.59
C THR A 65 17.85 1.38 9.23
N ARG A 66 18.65 1.58 8.17
CA ARG A 66 18.38 0.99 6.84
C ARG A 66 18.43 -0.54 6.89
N ASN A 67 19.43 -1.11 7.55
CA ASN A 67 19.58 -2.56 7.66
C ASN A 67 18.48 -3.17 8.52
N ASP A 68 18.13 -2.52 9.64
CA ASP A 68 17.02 -2.94 10.50
C ASP A 68 15.69 -2.88 9.77
N LEU A 69 15.45 -1.82 8.99
CA LEU A 69 14.26 -1.71 8.14
C LEU A 69 14.18 -2.84 7.11
N ASN A 70 15.30 -3.16 6.45
CA ASN A 70 15.34 -4.26 5.47
C ASN A 70 15.00 -5.61 6.13
N ARG A 71 15.57 -5.88 7.32
CA ARG A 71 15.28 -7.08 8.11
C ARG A 71 13.80 -7.11 8.51
N LEU A 72 13.27 -6.00 8.99
CA LEU A 72 11.87 -5.88 9.41
C LEU A 72 10.92 -6.14 8.23
N ILE A 73 11.15 -5.49 7.07
CA ILE A 73 10.32 -5.71 5.88
C ILE A 73 10.39 -7.16 5.42
N LYS A 74 11.58 -7.78 5.43
CA LYS A 74 11.74 -9.19 5.06
C LYS A 74 10.92 -10.09 5.97
N ASN A 75 11.04 -9.91 7.29
CA ASN A 75 10.35 -10.73 8.28
C ASN A 75 8.83 -10.55 8.21
N THR A 76 8.34 -9.31 8.22
CA THR A 76 6.90 -9.04 8.17
C THR A 76 6.28 -9.49 6.86
N LYS A 77 7.00 -9.39 5.74
CA LYS A 77 6.54 -9.94 4.46
C LYS A 77 6.44 -11.47 4.53
N ALA A 78 7.46 -12.14 5.06
CA ALA A 78 7.44 -13.59 5.22
C ALA A 78 6.28 -14.05 6.11
N GLU A 79 6.14 -13.44 7.29
CA GLU A 79 5.07 -13.71 8.24
C GLU A 79 3.68 -13.53 7.62
N TYR A 80 3.45 -12.44 6.89
CA TYR A 80 2.19 -12.21 6.19
C TYR A 80 1.83 -13.36 5.23
N PHE A 81 2.78 -13.80 4.40
CA PHE A 81 2.52 -14.88 3.46
C PHE A 81 2.42 -16.25 4.15
N MET A 82 3.20 -16.52 5.20
CA MET A 82 3.07 -17.74 5.99
C MET A 82 1.68 -17.84 6.63
N ASN A 83 1.21 -16.76 7.26
CA ASN A 83 -0.14 -16.72 7.85
C ASN A 83 -1.21 -16.88 6.77
N THR A 84 -1.09 -16.17 5.65
CA THR A 84 -2.03 -16.29 4.52
C THR A 84 -2.10 -17.73 4.01
N LEU A 85 -0.98 -18.44 3.94
CA LEU A 85 -0.95 -19.83 3.47
C LEU A 85 -1.54 -20.80 4.49
N ASN A 86 -1.24 -20.62 5.78
CA ASN A 86 -1.83 -21.41 6.86
C ASN A 86 -3.36 -21.24 6.95
N GLU A 87 -3.86 -20.03 6.67
CA GLU A 87 -5.30 -19.76 6.64
C GLU A 87 -6.02 -20.39 5.42
N CYS A 88 -5.28 -20.83 4.40
CA CYS A 88 -5.83 -21.44 3.20
C CYS A 88 -6.06 -22.96 3.32
N ASP A 89 -5.97 -23.55 4.53
CA ASP A 89 -6.19 -24.99 4.75
C ASP A 89 -7.54 -25.42 4.14
N ASN A 90 -7.47 -26.35 3.17
CA ASN A 90 -8.56 -26.87 2.34
C ASN A 90 -9.02 -26.03 1.12
N ASN A 91 -8.39 -24.90 0.79
CA ASN A 91 -8.71 -24.13 -0.42
C ASN A 91 -7.51 -23.93 -1.35
N SER A 92 -7.25 -24.95 -2.19
CA SER A 92 -6.18 -24.94 -3.19
C SER A 92 -6.21 -23.71 -4.11
N LYS A 93 -7.39 -23.17 -4.42
CA LYS A 93 -7.53 -21.99 -5.29
C LYS A 93 -6.99 -20.73 -4.62
N GLU A 94 -7.31 -20.51 -3.35
CA GLU A 94 -6.80 -19.37 -2.58
C GLU A 94 -5.29 -19.50 -2.31
N MET A 95 -4.81 -20.71 -2.03
CA MET A 95 -3.38 -20.99 -1.92
C MET A 95 -2.63 -20.59 -3.20
N TRP A 96 -3.11 -21.04 -4.37
CA TRP A 96 -2.48 -20.68 -5.64
C TRP A 96 -2.57 -19.18 -5.95
N LYS A 97 -3.65 -18.48 -5.55
CA LYS A 97 -3.71 -17.01 -5.64
C LYS A 97 -2.63 -16.34 -4.78
N ALA A 98 -2.43 -16.81 -3.55
CA ALA A 98 -1.40 -16.29 -2.66
C ALA A 98 0.01 -16.53 -3.23
N VAL A 99 0.28 -17.72 -3.77
CA VAL A 99 1.55 -18.07 -4.43
C VAL A 99 1.78 -17.23 -5.70
N ASN A 100 0.76 -17.04 -6.54
CA ASN A 100 0.86 -16.19 -7.73
C ASN A 100 1.16 -14.73 -7.35
N LYS A 101 0.54 -14.23 -6.28
CA LYS A 101 0.82 -12.89 -5.72
C LYS A 101 2.25 -12.78 -5.17
N LEU A 102 2.76 -13.84 -4.52
CA LEU A 102 4.13 -13.88 -3.99
C LEU A 102 5.18 -13.88 -5.10
N THR A 103 4.94 -14.66 -6.16
CA THR A 103 5.85 -14.82 -7.31
C THR A 103 5.70 -13.72 -8.36
N ASN A 104 4.80 -12.76 -8.14
CA ASN A 104 4.45 -11.71 -9.09
C ASN A 104 4.07 -12.25 -10.49
N LYS A 105 3.44 -13.43 -10.52
CA LYS A 105 2.97 -14.05 -11.76
C LYS A 105 1.67 -13.36 -12.15
N SER A 106 1.75 -12.41 -13.08
CA SER A 106 0.55 -11.80 -13.66
C SER A 106 -0.17 -12.86 -14.51
N SER A 107 -1.46 -13.03 -14.27
CA SER A 107 -2.32 -13.72 -15.23
C SER A 107 -2.30 -12.89 -16.51
N LYS A 108 -1.90 -13.49 -17.64
CA LYS A 108 -2.07 -12.84 -18.94
C LYS A 108 -3.57 -12.61 -19.12
N THR A 109 -3.98 -11.35 -19.31
CA THR A 109 -5.35 -11.04 -19.71
C THR A 109 -5.53 -11.56 -21.13
N THR A 110 -6.15 -12.73 -21.29
CA THR A 110 -6.61 -13.18 -22.61
C THR A 110 -7.82 -12.33 -22.95
N ILE A 111 -7.64 -11.35 -23.85
CA ILE A 111 -8.77 -10.68 -24.50
C ILE A 111 -9.37 -11.74 -25.42
N ILE A 112 -10.50 -12.32 -25.01
CA ILE A 112 -11.31 -13.15 -25.90
C ILE A 112 -12.02 -12.16 -26.80
N SER A 113 -11.53 -11.97 -28.02
CA SER A 113 -12.30 -11.30 -29.06
C SER A 113 -13.45 -12.24 -29.44
N GLU A 114 -14.68 -11.89 -29.09
CA GLU A 114 -15.86 -12.56 -29.63
C GLU A 114 -15.81 -12.48 -31.15
N THR A 115 -15.62 -13.63 -31.80
CA THR A 115 -15.87 -13.78 -33.23
C THR A 115 -17.37 -13.59 -33.45
N ILE A 116 -17.74 -12.42 -33.98
CA ILE A 116 -19.10 -12.14 -34.43
C ILE A 116 -19.41 -13.18 -35.52
N LYS A 117 -20.48 -13.97 -35.29
CA LYS A 117 -21.02 -14.95 -36.23
C LYS A 117 -21.59 -14.28 -37.47
#